data_AF-A0A8T3YDQ8-F1
#
_entry.id   AF-A0A8T3YDQ8-F1
#
_cell.length_a   1.000
_cell.length_b   1.000
_cell.length_c   1.000
_cell.angle_alpha   90.00
_cell.angle_beta   90.00
_cell.angle_gamma   90.00
#
_symmetry.space_group_name_H-M   'P 1'
#
loop_
_entity.id
_entity.type
_entity.pdbx_description
1 polymer ?
#
loop_
_entity_poly.entity_id
_entity_poly.type
_entity_poly.pdbx_seq_one_letter_code
_entity_poly.pdbx_strand_id
1 'polypeptide(L)'
;MTMIANSASMYHYCNRAVWKTVNQGHRGYTLQDPKTGEFFDGERFQGLWPGWRLVETGPGSELVPPEATKPALFGFNEPIPRSWVVYRDAMNVFDYLMSCCADKGKDDDETNLILLEVELLPEDNPFVVDYVHVRHMARDFGSEPKSEAKGKIKAEGMKRYWESKVPLADYDGSFTLPEVVTWFPVPKERIHFIWEKNLHGFLDAIHGDKEAQSSRLTC
;
A
#
# COMPACT_ATOMS: atom_id res chain seq x y z
N MET A 1 31.68 0.07 18.69
CA MET A 1 31.52 -0.57 17.37
C MET A 1 30.12 -0.22 16.91
N THR A 2 30.00 0.85 16.11
CA THR A 2 28.70 1.40 15.71
C THR A 2 28.17 0.55 14.58
N MET A 3 27.12 -0.25 14.83
CA MET A 3 26.42 -0.92 13.75
C MET A 3 25.82 0.18 12.88
N ILE A 4 26.29 0.29 11.63
CA ILE A 4 25.60 1.06 10.61
C ILE A 4 24.29 0.31 10.41
N ALA A 5 23.18 0.87 10.90
CA ALA A 5 21.87 0.33 10.61
C ALA A 5 21.71 0.38 9.09
N ASN A 6 21.60 -0.79 8.45
CA ASN A 6 21.25 -0.86 7.04
C ASN A 6 19.80 -0.34 6.94
N SER A 7 19.63 0.89 6.46
CA SER A 7 18.31 1.40 6.13
C SER A 7 17.82 0.75 4.83
N ALA A 8 16.53 0.49 4.76
CA ALA A 8 15.85 0.00 3.57
C ALA A 8 14.89 1.08 3.05
N SER A 9 14.62 1.10 1.76
CA SER A 9 13.65 2.03 1.17
C SER A 9 12.30 1.36 0.95
N MET A 10 11.23 2.10 1.19
CA MET A 10 9.88 1.80 0.70
C MET A 10 9.43 2.90 -0.26
N TYR A 11 8.84 2.52 -1.38
CA TYR A 11 8.28 3.43 -2.36
C TYR A 11 6.77 3.54 -2.17
N HIS A 12 6.32 4.70 -1.67
CA HIS A 12 4.93 4.97 -1.32
C HIS A 12 4.27 5.84 -2.40
N TYR A 13 3.23 5.30 -3.02
CA TYR A 13 2.39 6.03 -3.97
C TYR A 13 1.24 6.73 -3.25
N CYS A 14 1.08 8.02 -3.51
CA CYS A 14 0.03 8.83 -2.89
C CYS A 14 -0.42 9.97 -3.81
N ASN A 15 -1.27 10.86 -3.29
CA ASN A 15 -1.72 12.07 -3.98
C ASN A 15 -1.23 13.35 -3.27
N ARG A 16 -1.58 14.50 -3.86
CA ARG A 16 -1.25 15.83 -3.32
C ARG A 16 -1.81 16.07 -1.92
N ALA A 17 -2.99 15.54 -1.59
CA ALA A 17 -3.59 15.70 -0.28
C ALA A 17 -2.75 14.99 0.80
N VAL A 18 -2.33 13.76 0.53
CA VAL A 18 -1.39 13.02 1.41
C VAL A 18 -0.06 13.77 1.51
N TRP A 19 0.52 14.21 0.39
CA TRP A 19 1.78 14.95 0.41
C TRP A 19 1.70 16.25 1.20
N LYS A 20 0.58 16.97 1.12
CA LYS A 20 0.32 18.16 1.95
C LYS A 20 0.29 17.80 3.43
N THR A 21 -0.41 16.72 3.80
CA THR A 21 -0.45 16.20 5.18
C THR A 21 0.94 15.82 5.69
N VAL A 22 1.79 15.20 4.87
CA VAL A 22 3.18 14.91 5.23
C VAL A 22 3.94 16.17 5.62
N ASN A 23 3.70 17.26 4.90
CA ASN A 23 4.43 18.52 5.12
C ASN A 23 3.87 19.39 6.24
N GLN A 24 2.56 19.31 6.51
CA GLN A 24 1.85 20.24 7.39
C GLN A 24 1.35 19.60 8.69
N GLY A 25 1.40 18.27 8.78
CA GLY A 25 0.73 17.49 9.81
C GLY A 25 -0.71 17.12 9.43
N HIS A 26 -1.24 16.11 10.11
CA HIS A 26 -2.59 15.59 9.89
C HIS A 26 -3.59 16.17 10.89
N ARG A 27 -4.32 17.21 10.45
CA ARG A 27 -5.32 17.86 11.29
C ARG A 27 -6.45 16.91 11.68
N GLY A 28 -6.84 16.92 12.97
CA GLY A 28 -7.94 16.10 13.50
C GLY A 28 -7.72 14.59 13.47
N TYR A 29 -6.48 14.15 13.26
CA TYR A 29 -6.10 12.74 13.27
C TYR A 29 -5.30 12.45 14.53
N THR A 30 -5.66 11.42 15.26
CA THR A 30 -4.93 10.97 16.44
C THR A 30 -4.60 9.50 16.24
N LEU A 31 -3.33 9.15 16.39
CA LEU A 31 -2.86 7.77 16.33
C LEU A 31 -2.36 7.37 17.71
N GLN A 32 -2.59 6.10 18.07
CA GLN A 32 -1.88 5.49 19.17
C GLN A 32 -0.51 5.03 18.67
N ASP A 33 0.57 5.53 19.26
CA ASP A 33 1.93 5.09 18.96
C ASP A 33 2.03 3.59 19.29
N PRO A 34 2.38 2.73 18.31
CA PRO A 34 2.47 1.30 18.56
C PRO A 34 3.58 0.90 19.54
N LYS A 35 4.61 1.74 19.74
CA LYS A 35 5.73 1.50 20.68
C LYS A 35 5.36 1.87 22.11
N THR A 36 4.80 3.07 22.30
CA THR A 36 4.56 3.62 23.65
C THR A 36 3.13 3.37 24.12
N GLY A 37 2.20 3.11 23.21
CA GLY A 37 0.77 3.04 23.51
C GLY A 37 0.14 4.41 23.80
N GLU A 38 0.91 5.50 23.69
CA GLU A 38 0.43 6.86 23.91
C GLU A 38 -0.26 7.40 22.65
N PHE A 39 -1.28 8.23 22.85
CA PHE A 39 -1.94 8.92 21.75
C PHE A 39 -1.20 10.21 21.45
N PHE A 40 -0.95 10.47 20.17
CA PHE A 40 -0.35 11.72 19.71
C PHE A 40 -1.19 12.34 18.60
N ASP A 41 -1.35 13.66 18.68
CA ASP A 41 -2.14 14.44 17.72
C ASP A 41 -1.33 14.72 16.46
N GLY A 42 -1.93 14.40 15.33
CA GLY A 42 -1.29 14.51 14.03
C GLY A 42 -1.03 15.92 13.55
N GLU A 43 -1.65 16.92 14.18
CA GLU A 43 -1.36 18.33 13.93
C GLU A 43 0.11 18.71 14.18
N ARG A 44 0.80 18.00 15.09
CA ARG A 44 2.16 18.36 15.52
C ARG A 44 3.24 17.47 14.91
N PHE A 45 2.88 16.40 14.22
CA PHE A 45 3.82 15.49 13.59
C PHE A 45 3.75 15.62 12.07
N GLN A 46 4.89 16.01 11.48
CA GLN A 46 5.08 16.06 10.04
C GLN A 46 5.66 14.72 9.59
N GLY A 47 4.99 14.03 8.68
CA GLY A 47 5.42 12.72 8.21
C GLY A 47 4.29 11.92 7.56
N LEU A 48 4.62 10.71 7.14
CA LEU A 48 3.64 9.75 6.60
C LEU A 48 2.96 9.02 7.75
N TRP A 49 1.64 8.90 7.63
CA TRP A 49 0.76 8.37 8.66
C TRP A 49 0.13 7.05 8.23
N PRO A 50 0.14 6.02 9.09
CA PRO A 50 -0.65 4.82 8.89
C PRO A 50 -2.13 5.20 8.68
N GLY A 51 -2.70 4.89 7.51
CA GLY A 51 -4.02 5.40 7.12
C GLY A 51 -5.05 4.31 6.87
N TRP A 52 -4.60 3.16 6.36
CA TRP A 52 -5.47 2.08 5.92
C TRP A 52 -5.19 0.82 6.72
N ARG A 53 -6.23 0.03 7.00
CA ARG A 53 -6.04 -1.23 7.73
C ARG A 53 -5.39 -2.25 6.82
N LEU A 54 -4.44 -3.01 7.35
CA LEU A 54 -3.82 -4.14 6.64
C LEU A 54 -4.87 -5.22 6.34
N VAL A 55 -5.69 -5.56 7.33
CA VAL A 55 -6.88 -6.42 7.17
C VAL A 55 -8.13 -5.63 7.57
N GLU A 56 -9.12 -5.58 6.67
CA GLU A 56 -10.41 -4.96 6.95
C GLU A 56 -11.15 -5.70 8.08
N THR A 57 -11.80 -4.95 8.98
CA THR A 57 -12.68 -5.53 9.99
C THR A 57 -13.95 -6.08 9.34
N GLY A 58 -14.36 -7.28 9.72
CA GLY A 58 -15.55 -7.95 9.18
C GLY A 58 -15.47 -9.46 9.35
N PRO A 59 -16.34 -10.22 8.64
CA PRO A 59 -16.28 -11.68 8.64
C PRO A 59 -14.87 -12.16 8.26
N GLY A 60 -14.24 -12.93 9.14
CA GLY A 60 -12.88 -13.42 8.97
C GLY A 60 -11.79 -12.65 9.68
N SER A 61 -12.08 -11.45 10.20
CA SER A 61 -11.11 -10.69 11.00
C SER A 61 -10.79 -11.38 12.33
N GLU A 62 -11.66 -12.28 12.80
CA GLU A 62 -11.42 -13.17 13.94
C GLU A 62 -10.35 -14.24 13.69
N LEU A 63 -9.95 -14.47 12.43
CA LEU A 63 -8.92 -15.45 12.06
C LEU A 63 -7.49 -14.87 12.13
N VAL A 64 -7.37 -13.56 12.32
CA VAL A 64 -6.10 -12.84 12.44
C VAL A 64 -6.04 -12.14 13.79
N PRO A 65 -4.84 -11.93 14.35
CA PRO A 65 -4.72 -11.26 15.63
C PRO A 65 -5.06 -9.75 15.48
N PRO A 66 -5.51 -9.07 16.56
CA PRO A 66 -6.03 -7.70 16.46
C PRO A 66 -5.07 -6.69 15.82
N GLU A 67 -3.76 -6.87 15.97
CA GLU A 67 -2.76 -6.01 15.33
C GLU A 67 -2.83 -6.00 13.80
N ALA A 68 -3.28 -7.09 13.16
CA ALA A 68 -3.46 -7.15 11.71
C ALA A 68 -4.56 -6.20 11.21
N THR A 69 -5.43 -5.73 12.11
CA THR A 69 -6.53 -4.79 11.79
C THR A 69 -6.17 -3.33 12.08
N LYS A 70 -4.95 -3.06 12.56
CA LYS A 70 -4.47 -1.69 12.81
C LYS A 70 -4.17 -0.96 11.50
N PRO A 71 -4.30 0.38 11.46
CA PRO A 71 -3.82 1.17 10.34
C PRO A 71 -2.31 0.95 10.10
N ALA A 72 -1.91 0.88 8.84
CA ALA A 72 -0.54 0.71 8.39
C ALA A 72 -0.23 1.68 7.23
N LEU A 73 1.06 1.82 6.96
CA LEU A 73 1.63 2.36 5.73
C LEU A 73 1.96 1.20 4.79
N PHE A 74 1.80 1.45 3.50
CA PHE A 74 1.99 0.47 2.43
C PHE A 74 2.87 1.06 1.35
N GLY A 75 3.68 0.23 0.72
CA GLY A 75 4.45 0.62 -0.45
C GLY A 75 5.12 -0.57 -1.09
N PHE A 76 6.08 -0.27 -1.97
CA PHE A 76 6.82 -1.28 -2.72
C PHE A 76 8.30 -1.25 -2.36
N ASN A 77 9.00 -2.35 -2.62
CA ASN A 77 10.46 -2.44 -2.50
C ASN A 77 11.19 -1.74 -3.67
N GLU A 78 10.47 -1.42 -4.75
CA GLU A 78 11.01 -0.79 -5.95
C GLU A 78 10.11 0.37 -6.40
N PRO A 79 10.66 1.42 -7.05
CA PRO A 79 9.88 2.57 -7.51
C PRO A 79 8.92 2.23 -8.65
N ILE A 80 9.16 1.13 -9.37
CA ILE A 80 8.26 0.55 -10.38
C ILE A 80 8.28 -0.96 -10.14
N PRO A 81 7.36 -1.51 -9.35
CA PRO A 81 7.39 -2.91 -8.95
C PRO A 81 7.05 -3.83 -10.12
N ARG A 82 8.06 -4.43 -10.76
CA ARG A 82 7.88 -5.16 -12.02
C ARG A 82 6.93 -6.35 -11.88
N SER A 83 6.99 -7.09 -10.78
CA SER A 83 6.11 -8.23 -10.52
C SER A 83 4.64 -7.83 -10.51
N TRP A 84 4.31 -6.65 -9.98
CA TRP A 84 2.96 -6.11 -9.96
C TRP A 84 2.48 -5.63 -11.32
N VAL A 85 3.36 -4.93 -12.06
CA VAL A 85 3.05 -4.40 -13.40
C VAL A 85 2.72 -5.52 -14.39
N VAL A 86 3.41 -6.65 -14.29
CA VAL A 86 3.26 -7.78 -15.24
C VAL A 86 2.32 -8.88 -14.75
N TYR A 87 1.74 -8.75 -13.56
CA TYR A 87 0.82 -9.76 -13.01
C TYR A 87 -0.51 -9.76 -13.78
N ARG A 88 -0.88 -10.91 -14.35
CA ARG A 88 -2.05 -11.05 -15.25
C ARG A 88 -3.16 -11.98 -14.78
N ASP A 89 -2.98 -12.68 -13.67
CA ASP A 89 -3.96 -13.68 -13.20
C ASP A 89 -5.29 -13.04 -12.73
N ALA A 90 -5.30 -11.73 -12.50
CA ALA A 90 -6.52 -10.96 -12.28
C ALA A 90 -6.39 -9.57 -12.90
N MET A 91 -7.53 -8.88 -13.13
CA MET A 91 -7.62 -7.51 -13.67
C MET A 91 -6.49 -6.63 -13.12
N ASN A 92 -5.83 -5.85 -14.00
CA ASN A 92 -4.62 -5.05 -13.77
C ASN A 92 -4.55 -4.45 -12.35
N VAL A 93 -3.97 -5.20 -11.42
CA VAL A 93 -3.99 -4.88 -9.98
C VAL A 93 -3.21 -3.61 -9.73
N PHE A 94 -2.07 -3.48 -10.41
CA PHE A 94 -1.25 -2.30 -10.33
C PHE A 94 -2.02 -1.04 -10.77
N ASP A 95 -2.65 -1.06 -11.94
CA ASP A 95 -3.43 0.08 -12.45
C ASP A 95 -4.56 0.48 -11.48
N TYR A 96 -5.26 -0.52 -10.95
CA TYR A 96 -6.30 -0.30 -9.93
C TYR A 96 -5.72 0.39 -8.69
N LEU A 97 -4.61 -0.11 -8.13
CA LEU A 97 -3.98 0.48 -6.96
C LEU A 97 -3.50 1.91 -7.21
N MET A 98 -2.87 2.16 -8.36
CA MET A 98 -2.45 3.51 -8.74
C MET A 98 -3.65 4.47 -8.83
N SER A 99 -4.79 3.99 -9.34
CA SER A 99 -6.04 4.77 -9.36
C SER A 99 -6.60 5.07 -7.97
N CYS A 100 -6.37 4.20 -6.98
CA CYS A 100 -6.75 4.43 -5.59
C CYS A 100 -5.80 5.40 -4.88
N CYS A 101 -4.53 5.42 -5.27
CA CYS A 101 -3.52 6.33 -4.74
C CYS A 101 -3.63 7.74 -5.32
N ALA A 102 -4.10 7.88 -6.57
CA ALA A 102 -4.26 9.17 -7.23
C ALA A 102 -5.46 9.95 -6.67
N ASP A 103 -5.41 11.28 -6.78
CA ASP A 103 -6.58 12.11 -6.46
C ASP A 103 -7.63 11.97 -7.57
N LYS A 104 -8.91 11.86 -7.21
CA LYS A 104 -9.99 11.95 -8.20
C LYS A 104 -10.40 13.41 -8.29
N GLY A 105 -9.57 14.18 -8.98
CA GLY A 105 -9.91 15.56 -9.31
C GLY A 105 -11.21 15.63 -10.12
N LYS A 106 -11.77 16.83 -10.27
CA LYS A 106 -13.02 16.99 -11.03
C LYS A 106 -12.82 16.83 -12.54
N ASP A 107 -11.57 16.99 -12.99
CA ASP A 107 -11.13 16.89 -14.37
C ASP A 107 -9.96 15.89 -14.50
N ASP A 108 -9.83 15.20 -15.64
CA ASP A 108 -8.81 14.15 -15.87
C ASP A 108 -7.36 14.66 -15.73
N ASP A 109 -7.14 15.96 -15.96
CA ASP A 109 -5.84 16.65 -15.80
C ASP A 109 -5.43 16.82 -14.32
N GLU A 110 -6.35 16.63 -13.38
CA GLU A 110 -6.11 16.76 -11.94
C GLU A 110 -5.77 15.42 -11.26
N THR A 111 -5.77 14.30 -12.00
CA THR A 111 -5.51 12.96 -11.46
C THR A 111 -4.00 12.75 -11.25
N ASN A 112 -3.48 13.34 -10.18
CA ASN A 112 -2.06 13.34 -9.86
C ASN A 112 -1.68 12.15 -8.99
N LEU A 113 -0.57 11.53 -9.35
CA LEU A 113 0.10 10.47 -8.60
C LEU A 113 1.49 10.97 -8.21
N ILE A 114 1.80 10.85 -6.92
CA ILE A 114 3.08 11.21 -6.34
C ILE A 114 3.77 9.92 -5.89
N LEU A 115 5.06 9.82 -6.19
CA LEU A 115 5.93 8.79 -5.63
C LEU A 115 6.85 9.40 -4.58
N LEU A 116 6.82 8.82 -3.38
CA LEU A 116 7.73 9.11 -2.30
C LEU A 116 8.66 7.92 -2.08
N GLU A 117 9.93 8.19 -1.82
CA GLU A 117 10.84 7.23 -1.22
C GLU A 117 10.87 7.48 0.28
N VAL A 118 10.73 6.40 1.05
CA VAL A 118 10.59 6.44 2.50
C VAL A 118 11.72 5.58 3.07
N GLU A 119 12.64 6.21 3.79
CA GLU A 119 13.68 5.51 4.51
C GLU A 119 13.05 4.79 5.71
N LEU A 120 13.22 3.47 5.77
CA LEU A 120 12.76 2.59 6.83
C LEU A 120 13.93 2.13 7.69
N LEU A 121 13.77 2.28 8.99
CA LEU A 121 14.72 1.84 10.01
C LEU A 121 14.21 0.55 10.67
N PRO A 122 15.10 -0.25 11.29
CA PRO A 122 14.70 -1.47 12.00
C PRO A 122 13.61 -1.24 13.06
N GLU A 123 13.64 -0.10 13.75
CA GLU A 123 12.64 0.26 14.75
C GLU A 123 11.25 0.56 14.17
N ASP A 124 11.10 0.81 12.87
CA ASP A 124 9.79 0.90 12.22
C ASP A 124 9.17 -0.48 12.00
N ASN A 125 9.89 -1.55 12.39
CA ASN A 125 9.49 -2.95 12.24
C ASN A 125 8.87 -3.24 10.87
N PRO A 126 9.55 -2.88 9.75
CA PRO A 126 8.99 -3.09 8.43
C PRO A 126 8.98 -4.59 8.08
N PHE A 127 7.94 -5.02 7.40
CA PHE A 127 7.80 -6.38 6.91
C PHE A 127 7.22 -6.38 5.50
N VAL A 128 7.40 -7.49 4.80
CA VAL A 128 6.83 -7.74 3.48
C VAL A 128 5.73 -8.78 3.62
N VAL A 129 4.62 -8.59 2.89
CA VAL A 129 3.51 -9.55 2.76
C VAL A 129 3.23 -9.82 1.29
N ASP A 130 2.72 -11.01 0.95
CA ASP A 130 2.38 -11.37 -0.42
C ASP A 130 0.90 -11.08 -0.71
N TYR A 131 0.65 -9.96 -1.40
CA TYR A 131 -0.70 -9.49 -1.75
C TYR A 131 -1.45 -10.45 -2.69
N VAL A 132 -0.77 -11.44 -3.28
CA VAL A 132 -1.40 -12.46 -4.13
C VAL A 132 -2.54 -13.19 -3.40
N HIS A 133 -2.41 -13.37 -2.08
CA HIS A 133 -3.43 -14.02 -1.26
C HIS A 133 -4.71 -13.21 -1.19
N VAL A 134 -4.64 -11.88 -1.17
CA VAL A 134 -5.81 -11.01 -1.26
C VAL A 134 -6.40 -11.06 -2.66
N ARG A 135 -5.55 -11.11 -3.69
CA ARG A 135 -6.02 -11.03 -5.07
C ARG A 135 -6.71 -12.29 -5.57
N HIS A 136 -6.21 -13.48 -5.22
CA HIS A 136 -6.87 -14.73 -5.54
C HIS A 136 -8.31 -14.76 -5.02
N MET A 137 -8.58 -14.17 -3.84
CA MET A 137 -9.96 -14.04 -3.35
C MET A 137 -10.84 -13.21 -4.29
N ALA A 138 -10.34 -12.08 -4.82
CA ALA A 138 -11.10 -11.23 -5.72
C ALA A 138 -11.49 -11.91 -7.03
N ARG A 139 -10.62 -12.78 -7.56
CA ARG A 139 -10.92 -13.65 -8.71
C ARG A 139 -12.03 -14.64 -8.36
N ASP A 140 -11.87 -15.34 -7.23
CA ASP A 140 -12.81 -16.37 -6.78
C ASP A 140 -14.16 -15.77 -6.32
N PHE A 141 -14.21 -14.48 -5.95
CA PHE A 141 -15.43 -13.72 -5.63
C PHE A 141 -16.29 -13.36 -6.82
N GLY A 142 -15.72 -13.27 -8.02
CA GLY A 142 -16.45 -12.86 -9.23
C GLY A 142 -17.52 -13.88 -9.63
N SER A 143 -17.33 -15.15 -9.25
CA SER A 143 -18.22 -16.27 -9.56
C SER A 143 -19.27 -16.55 -8.48
N GLU A 144 -19.12 -16.01 -7.26
CA GLU A 144 -19.97 -16.35 -6.12
C GLU A 144 -21.00 -15.24 -5.79
N PRO A 145 -22.31 -15.55 -5.79
CA PRO A 145 -23.34 -14.65 -5.25
C PRO A 145 -23.04 -14.33 -3.78
N LYS A 146 -23.52 -13.19 -3.26
CA LYS A 146 -23.32 -12.79 -1.85
C LYS A 146 -23.84 -13.89 -0.91
N SER A 147 -22.93 -14.74 -0.43
CA SER A 147 -23.21 -15.96 0.35
C SER A 147 -22.26 -16.06 1.55
N GLU A 148 -22.61 -16.93 2.51
CA GLU A 148 -21.72 -17.25 3.64
C GLU A 148 -20.38 -17.83 3.17
N ALA A 149 -20.37 -18.60 2.07
CA ALA A 149 -19.17 -19.15 1.46
C ALA A 149 -18.21 -18.04 0.98
N LYS A 150 -18.77 -16.95 0.42
CA LYS A 150 -18.01 -15.74 0.06
C LYS A 150 -17.32 -15.12 1.27
N GLY A 151 -17.99 -15.07 2.42
CA GLY A 151 -17.39 -14.60 3.68
C GLY A 151 -16.19 -15.44 4.11
N LYS A 152 -16.30 -16.77 4.04
CA LYS A 152 -15.22 -17.71 4.41
C LYS A 152 -14.00 -17.61 3.49
N ILE A 153 -14.21 -17.45 2.19
CA ILE A 153 -13.10 -17.24 1.23
C ILE A 153 -12.36 -15.94 1.56
N LYS A 154 -13.10 -14.85 1.89
CA LYS A 154 -12.50 -13.57 2.30
C LYS A 154 -11.65 -13.72 3.56
N ALA A 155 -12.20 -14.40 4.54
CA ALA A 155 -11.55 -14.65 5.81
C ALA A 155 -10.21 -15.37 5.63
N GLU A 156 -10.22 -16.45 4.86
CA GLU A 156 -9.05 -17.30 4.67
C GLU A 156 -7.94 -16.62 3.87
N GLY A 157 -8.25 -15.87 2.81
CA GLY A 157 -7.19 -15.17 2.07
C GLY A 157 -6.61 -13.98 2.84
N MET A 158 -7.40 -13.28 3.67
CA MET A 158 -6.88 -12.27 4.61
C MET A 158 -5.97 -12.89 5.66
N LYS A 159 -6.32 -14.07 6.18
CA LYS A 159 -5.47 -14.84 7.08
C LYS A 159 -4.14 -15.22 6.41
N ARG A 160 -4.17 -15.78 5.20
CA ARG A 160 -2.95 -16.14 4.44
C ARG A 160 -2.07 -14.94 4.14
N TYR A 161 -2.68 -13.81 3.78
CA TYR A 161 -1.96 -12.56 3.58
C TYR A 161 -1.21 -12.14 4.85
N TRP A 162 -1.87 -12.18 6.01
CA TRP A 162 -1.21 -11.92 7.30
C TRP A 162 -0.12 -12.95 7.66
N GLU A 163 -0.36 -14.22 7.39
CA GLU A 163 0.58 -15.31 7.69
C GLU A 163 1.80 -15.31 6.77
N SER A 164 1.70 -14.69 5.59
CA SER A 164 2.84 -14.53 4.66
C SER A 164 3.90 -13.54 5.13
N LYS A 165 3.68 -12.79 6.23
CA LYS A 165 4.61 -11.74 6.66
C LYS A 165 6.03 -12.27 6.92
N VAL A 166 7.02 -11.57 6.38
CA VAL A 166 8.44 -11.79 6.63
C VAL A 166 9.09 -10.44 6.96
N PRO A 167 9.95 -10.34 7.99
CA PRO A 167 10.69 -9.10 8.25
C PRO A 167 11.40 -8.61 6.98
N LEU A 168 11.40 -7.29 6.72
CA LEU A 168 11.97 -6.75 5.49
C LEU A 168 13.46 -7.11 5.33
N ALA A 169 14.19 -7.19 6.44
CA ALA A 169 15.61 -7.59 6.46
C ALA A 169 15.83 -9.06 6.06
N ASP A 170 14.82 -9.91 6.21
CA ASP A 170 14.88 -11.35 5.92
C ASP A 170 14.20 -11.70 4.58
N TYR A 171 13.62 -10.71 3.88
CA TYR A 171 12.91 -10.94 2.63
C TYR A 171 13.89 -11.22 1.48
N ASP A 172 13.75 -12.37 0.83
CA ASP A 172 14.65 -12.88 -0.22
C ASP A 172 14.18 -12.60 -1.65
N GLY A 173 13.02 -11.94 -1.82
CA GLY A 173 12.44 -11.67 -3.14
C GLY A 173 11.46 -12.74 -3.64
N SER A 174 11.10 -13.75 -2.82
CA SER A 174 10.31 -14.89 -3.27
C SER A 174 8.81 -14.64 -3.50
N PHE A 175 8.26 -13.48 -3.11
CA PHE A 175 6.81 -13.23 -3.17
C PHE A 175 6.36 -12.84 -4.57
N THR A 176 5.10 -13.18 -4.87
CA THR A 176 4.50 -12.90 -6.18
C THR A 176 4.13 -11.43 -6.31
N LEU A 177 3.43 -10.89 -5.31
CA LEU A 177 3.04 -9.49 -5.21
C LEU A 177 3.54 -8.92 -3.87
N PRO A 178 4.85 -8.67 -3.73
CA PRO A 178 5.42 -8.17 -2.48
C PRO A 178 4.94 -6.76 -2.18
N GLU A 179 4.38 -6.57 -0.99
CA GLU A 179 4.00 -5.27 -0.44
C GLU A 179 4.76 -5.02 0.86
N VAL A 180 5.42 -3.86 0.95
CA VAL A 180 6.14 -3.43 2.15
C VAL A 180 5.15 -2.72 3.07
N VAL A 181 5.16 -3.10 4.35
CA VAL A 181 4.21 -2.61 5.36
C VAL A 181 4.95 -2.18 6.63
N THR A 182 4.50 -1.08 7.21
CA THR A 182 4.87 -0.67 8.59
C THR A 182 3.67 -0.06 9.31
N TRP A 183 3.53 -0.31 10.61
CA TRP A 183 2.50 0.32 11.44
C TRP A 183 2.92 1.65 12.04
N PHE A 184 4.18 2.05 11.85
CA PHE A 184 4.73 3.22 12.50
C PHE A 184 4.61 4.43 11.59
N PRO A 185 4.29 5.61 12.15
CA PRO A 185 4.44 6.85 11.41
C PRO A 185 5.91 7.07 11.06
N VAL A 186 6.18 7.55 9.85
CA VAL A 186 7.54 7.86 9.40
C VAL A 186 7.70 9.38 9.36
N PRO A 187 8.67 9.95 10.08
CA PRO A 187 8.83 11.39 10.18
C PRO A 187 9.37 11.98 8.86
N LYS A 188 9.04 13.25 8.62
CA LYS A 188 9.28 13.95 7.35
C LYS A 188 10.73 13.90 6.87
N GLU A 189 11.70 13.96 7.77
CA GLU A 189 13.12 13.92 7.43
C GLU A 189 13.57 12.63 6.71
N ARG A 190 12.78 11.56 6.83
CA ARG A 190 13.02 10.25 6.17
C ARG A 190 12.19 10.06 4.90
N ILE A 191 11.53 11.10 4.41
CA ILE A 191 10.62 11.04 3.26
C ILE A 191 11.13 11.95 2.14
N HIS A 192 11.43 11.35 1.01
CA HIS A 192 11.95 12.03 -0.17
C HIS A 192 10.92 12.03 -1.29
N PHE A 193 10.64 13.22 -1.83
CA PHE A 193 9.84 13.35 -3.03
C PHE A 193 10.65 12.88 -4.24
N ILE A 194 10.12 11.92 -5.00
CA ILE A 194 10.78 11.43 -6.22
C ILE A 194 10.20 12.11 -7.46
N TRP A 195 8.89 11.99 -7.65
CA TRP A 195 8.21 12.62 -8.78
C TRP A 195 6.71 12.80 -8.53
N GLU A 196 6.11 13.65 -9.34
CA GLU A 196 4.68 13.80 -9.51
C GLU A 196 4.34 13.69 -11.00
N LYS A 197 3.33 12.87 -11.34
CA LYS A 197 2.89 12.64 -12.72
C LYS A 197 1.37 12.56 -12.78
N ASN A 198 0.81 12.85 -13.95
CA ASN A 198 -0.57 12.46 -14.25
C ASN A 198 -0.67 10.92 -14.27
N LEU A 199 -1.71 10.37 -13.64
CA LEU A 199 -1.94 8.93 -13.52
C LEU A 199 -1.97 8.23 -14.89
N HIS A 200 -2.74 8.76 -15.84
CA HIS A 200 -2.91 8.14 -17.15
C HIS A 200 -1.59 8.14 -17.93
N GLY A 201 -0.92 9.30 -17.99
CA GLY A 201 0.39 9.38 -18.62
C GLY A 201 1.45 8.49 -17.96
N PHE A 202 1.36 8.28 -16.64
CA PHE A 202 2.21 7.31 -15.94
C PHE A 202 1.90 5.87 -16.37
N LEU A 203 0.62 5.46 -16.34
CA LEU A 203 0.21 4.11 -16.72
C LEU A 203 0.57 3.80 -18.19
N ASP A 204 0.35 4.75 -19.11
CA ASP A 204 0.72 4.60 -20.52
C ASP A 204 2.23 4.39 -20.68
N ALA A 205 3.05 5.18 -19.98
CA ALA A 205 4.50 5.03 -20.01
C ALA A 205 4.98 3.69 -19.42
N ILE A 206 4.30 3.16 -18.39
CA ILE A 206 4.63 1.87 -17.76
C ILE A 206 4.28 0.70 -18.68
N HIS A 207 3.15 0.79 -19.36
CA HIS A 207 2.67 -0.26 -20.26
C HIS A 207 3.24 -0.18 -21.68
N GLY A 208 3.92 0.93 -22.01
CA GLY A 208 4.33 1.30 -23.36
C GLY A 208 3.11 1.72 -24.20
N ASP A 209 3.27 2.67 -25.14
CA ASP A 209 2.20 3.15 -26.03
C ASP A 209 1.36 1.98 -26.59
N LYS A 210 0.22 1.74 -25.94
CA LYS A 210 -0.79 0.74 -26.33
C LYS A 210 -1.76 1.32 -27.35
N GLU A 211 -1.34 2.30 -28.16
CA GLU A 211 -2.06 2.61 -29.41
C GLU A 211 -2.14 1.38 -30.35
N ALA A 212 -1.41 0.31 -30.08
CA ALA A 212 -1.56 -0.98 -30.78
C ALA A 212 -2.49 -2.01 -30.10
N GLN A 213 -3.10 -1.74 -28.94
CA GLN A 213 -4.04 -2.68 -28.28
C GLN A 213 -5.39 -2.04 -27.97
N SER A 214 -6.00 -1.53 -29.03
CA SER A 214 -7.41 -1.73 -29.38
C SER A 214 -8.42 -1.79 -28.23
N SER A 215 -9.22 -0.72 -28.19
CA SER A 215 -10.67 -0.73 -27.97
C SER A 215 -11.20 -1.04 -26.57
N ARG A 216 -11.80 0.02 -26.00
CA ARG A 216 -12.97 0.02 -25.11
C ARG A 216 -12.73 -0.46 -23.67
N LEU A 217 -12.50 0.51 -22.80
CA LEU A 217 -13.22 0.58 -21.52
C LEU A 217 -13.94 1.93 -21.45
N THR A 218 -15.11 1.97 -22.08
CA THR A 218 -16.15 2.97 -21.78
C THR A 218 -17.20 2.33 -20.88
N CYS A 219 -17.51 3.05 -19.80
CA CYS A 219 -18.58 2.88 -18.81
C CYS A 219 -18.39 1.82 -17.73
#